data_AF-A0A3R9M9U9-F1
#
_entry.id   AF-A0A3R9M9U9-F1
#
_cell.length_a   1.000
_cell.length_b   1.000
_cell.length_c   1.000
_cell.angle_alpha   90.00
_cell.angle_beta   90.00
_cell.angle_gamma   90.00
#
_symmetry.space_group_name_H-M   'P 1'
#
loop_
_entity.id
_entity.type
_entity.pdbx_description
1 polymer ?
#
loop_
_entity_poly.entity_id
_entity_poly.type
_entity_poly.pdbx_seq_one_letter_code
_entity_poly.pdbx_strand_id
1 'polypeptide(L)'
;MKLLKNFGWFFLAFLSFLFIYGIVLSMAVEALKLGASAYAVTLLYVALAGVYVYYVYKWYRKTPVSIAVSGFNRFIWLPALVWFLSIVVQFFLPNDPSVNQQTATDLTLTQPLFSFFATVIFAPLTEELIFRGMLARYLFPKQDSSKQTLIFLLVSSALFALIHFPGDMQQFFVYFSLGFSLGLAYISRKGLVYSISLHALNNLVSFLMILML
;
A
#
# COMPACT_ATOMS: atom_id res chain seq x y z
N MET A 1 -26.08 -14.39 -1.72
CA MET A 1 -26.06 -13.78 -0.36
C MET A 1 -24.67 -13.73 0.29
N LYS A 2 -23.89 -14.83 0.36
CA LYS A 2 -22.55 -14.84 0.99
C LYS A 2 -21.52 -13.93 0.31
N LEU A 3 -21.47 -13.90 -1.02
CA LEU A 3 -20.54 -13.04 -1.77
C LEU A 3 -20.83 -11.55 -1.56
N LEU A 4 -22.12 -11.14 -1.63
CA LEU A 4 -22.54 -9.77 -1.37
C LEU A 4 -22.17 -9.31 0.05
N LYS A 5 -22.35 -10.20 1.05
CA LYS A 5 -21.91 -9.94 2.42
C LYS A 5 -20.40 -9.72 2.51
N ASN A 6 -19.61 -10.57 1.85
CA ASN A 6 -18.16 -10.43 1.83
C ASN A 6 -17.70 -9.14 1.14
N PHE A 7 -18.34 -8.79 0.02
CA PHE A 7 -18.12 -7.51 -0.65
C PHE A 7 -18.44 -6.34 0.28
N GLY A 8 -19.58 -6.37 0.98
CA GLY A 8 -19.94 -5.35 1.95
C GLY A 8 -18.89 -5.17 3.06
N TRP A 9 -18.30 -6.26 3.55
CA TRP A 9 -17.23 -6.17 4.56
C TRP A 9 -15.91 -5.63 4.01
N PHE A 10 -15.51 -6.04 2.80
CA PHE A 10 -14.34 -5.46 2.15
C PHE A 10 -14.56 -3.97 1.89
N PHE A 11 -15.74 -3.61 1.39
CA PHE A 11 -16.11 -2.23 1.13
C PHE A 11 -16.09 -1.41 2.43
N LEU A 12 -16.61 -1.93 3.54
CA LEU A 12 -16.50 -1.27 4.84
C LEU A 12 -15.04 -1.05 5.26
N ALA A 13 -14.15 -2.03 5.06
CA ALA A 13 -12.73 -1.87 5.34
C ALA A 13 -12.11 -0.78 4.46
N PHE A 14 -12.43 -0.77 3.18
CA PHE A 14 -11.99 0.24 2.22
C PHE A 14 -12.52 1.64 2.59
N LEU A 15 -13.79 1.78 2.95
CA LEU A 15 -14.35 3.05 3.45
C LEU A 15 -13.69 3.51 4.75
N SER A 16 -13.35 2.59 5.65
CA SER A 16 -12.61 2.94 6.87
C SER A 16 -11.23 3.50 6.56
N PHE A 17 -10.57 2.99 5.51
CA PHE A 17 -9.30 3.51 5.04
C PHE A 17 -9.44 4.90 4.43
N LEU A 18 -10.41 5.09 3.54
CA LEU A 18 -10.64 6.38 2.90
C LEU A 18 -11.05 7.47 3.89
N PHE A 19 -11.96 7.16 4.81
CA PHE A 19 -12.53 8.18 5.68
C PHE A 19 -11.81 8.27 7.02
N ILE A 20 -11.61 7.16 7.73
CA ILE A 20 -11.02 7.23 9.09
C ILE A 20 -9.52 7.53 8.99
N TYR A 21 -8.77 6.70 8.26
CA TYR A 21 -7.33 6.95 8.09
C TYR A 21 -7.08 8.21 7.24
N GLY A 22 -7.87 8.42 6.17
CA GLY A 22 -7.78 9.63 5.35
C GLY A 22 -8.00 10.92 6.15
N ILE A 23 -8.94 10.97 7.09
CA ILE A 23 -9.13 12.14 7.98
C ILE A 23 -7.93 12.33 8.91
N VAL A 24 -7.39 11.26 9.49
CA VAL A 24 -6.21 11.34 10.37
C VAL A 24 -5.01 11.93 9.61
N LEU A 25 -4.78 11.47 8.37
CA LEU A 25 -3.71 11.98 7.52
C LEU A 25 -3.98 13.43 7.07
N SER A 26 -5.18 13.74 6.57
CA SER A 26 -5.49 15.06 6.03
C SER A 26 -5.48 16.15 7.10
N MET A 27 -6.01 15.87 8.30
CA MET A 27 -5.94 16.80 9.42
C MET A 27 -4.51 17.07 9.87
N ALA A 28 -3.65 16.05 9.88
CA ALA A 28 -2.25 16.22 10.23
C ALA A 28 -1.52 17.09 9.21
N VAL A 29 -1.72 16.83 7.91
CA VAL A 29 -1.15 17.65 6.83
C VAL A 29 -1.65 19.10 6.91
N GLU A 30 -2.95 19.31 7.13
CA GLU A 30 -3.53 20.65 7.23
C GLU A 30 -2.99 21.41 8.45
N ALA A 31 -2.85 20.75 9.60
CA ALA A 31 -2.26 21.36 10.78
C ALA A 31 -0.81 21.84 10.53
N LEU A 32 0.00 21.03 9.82
CA LEU A 32 1.36 21.41 9.44
C LEU A 32 1.39 22.61 8.50
N LYS A 33 0.48 22.66 7.51
CA LYS A 33 0.34 23.81 6.60
C LYS A 33 -0.01 25.10 7.35
N LEU A 34 -0.80 25.00 8.41
CA LEU A 34 -1.14 26.12 9.29
C LEU A 34 -0.03 26.49 10.30
N GLY A 35 1.13 25.83 10.23
CA GLY A 35 2.29 26.15 11.07
C GLY A 35 2.33 25.45 12.43
N ALA A 36 1.53 24.38 12.63
CA ALA A 36 1.61 23.59 13.85
C ALA A 36 2.97 22.90 14.00
N SER A 37 3.36 22.60 15.24
CA SER A 37 4.63 21.92 15.53
C SER A 37 4.72 20.55 14.87
N ALA A 38 5.75 20.34 14.04
CA ALA A 38 6.00 19.07 13.36
C ALA A 38 6.11 17.89 14.33
N TYR A 39 6.73 18.09 15.50
CA TYR A 39 6.87 17.05 16.53
C TYR A 39 5.52 16.67 17.15
N ALA A 40 4.71 17.66 17.52
CA ALA A 40 3.41 17.42 18.14
C ALA A 40 2.43 16.76 17.16
N VAL A 41 2.38 17.25 15.91
CA VAL A 41 1.53 16.67 14.87
C VAL A 41 1.98 15.25 14.54
N THR A 42 3.28 15.01 14.38
CA THR A 42 3.81 13.66 14.09
C THR A 42 3.48 12.69 15.22
N LEU A 43 3.66 13.09 16.49
CA LEU A 43 3.34 12.24 17.62
C LEU A 43 1.85 11.87 17.65
N LEU A 44 0.97 12.85 17.46
CA LEU A 44 -0.47 12.62 17.43
C LEU A 44 -0.89 11.74 16.25
N TYR A 45 -0.33 12.00 15.06
CA TYR A 45 -0.55 11.20 13.87
C TYR A 45 -0.13 9.75 14.08
N VAL A 46 1.08 9.50 14.60
CA VAL A 46 1.58 8.15 14.90
C VAL A 46 0.66 7.43 15.88
N ALA A 47 0.17 8.12 16.91
CA ALA A 47 -0.76 7.54 17.87
C ALA A 47 -2.10 7.15 17.21
N LEU A 48 -2.73 8.07 16.47
CA LEU A 48 -4.03 7.83 15.84
C LEU A 48 -3.95 6.81 14.70
N ALA A 49 -2.93 6.90 13.84
CA ALA A 49 -2.69 5.94 12.78
C ALA A 49 -2.32 4.56 13.34
N GLY A 50 -1.56 4.51 14.43
CA GLY A 50 -1.23 3.27 15.16
C GLY A 50 -2.48 2.58 15.70
N VAL A 51 -3.40 3.34 16.31
CA VAL A 51 -4.69 2.84 16.77
C VAL A 51 -5.50 2.28 15.60
N TYR A 52 -5.60 3.02 14.48
CA TYR A 52 -6.28 2.55 13.28
C TYR A 52 -5.69 1.23 12.76
N VAL A 53 -4.38 1.16 12.55
CA VAL A 53 -3.66 -0.03 12.08
C VAL A 53 -3.90 -1.21 13.03
N TYR A 54 -3.83 -1.01 14.34
CA TYR A 54 -4.05 -2.06 15.33
C TYR A 54 -5.45 -2.68 15.21
N TYR A 55 -6.50 -1.87 15.12
CA TYR A 55 -7.87 -2.37 15.01
C TYR A 55 -8.15 -3.05 13.67
N VAL A 56 -7.64 -2.51 12.56
CA VAL A 56 -7.76 -3.14 11.24
C VAL A 56 -6.97 -4.46 11.20
N TYR A 57 -5.76 -4.51 11.77
CA TYR A 57 -4.99 -5.74 11.89
C TYR A 57 -5.73 -6.80 12.73
N LYS A 58 -6.29 -6.42 13.88
CA LYS A 58 -7.10 -7.32 14.71
C LYS A 58 -8.33 -7.84 13.95
N TRP A 59 -8.95 -6.99 13.12
CA TRP A 59 -10.05 -7.40 12.26
C TRP A 59 -9.59 -8.38 11.17
N TYR A 60 -8.49 -8.09 10.48
CA TYR A 60 -7.86 -8.97 9.50
C TYR A 60 -7.57 -10.37 10.06
N ARG A 61 -7.10 -10.47 11.31
CA ARG A 61 -6.73 -11.75 11.97
C ARG A 61 -7.90 -12.66 12.32
N LYS A 62 -9.17 -12.23 12.23
CA LYS A 62 -10.34 -13.03 12.65
C LYS A 62 -10.62 -14.29 11.82
N THR A 63 -9.98 -14.45 10.67
CA THR A 63 -10.28 -15.49 9.67
C THR A 63 -9.04 -15.65 8.78
N PRO A 64 -8.51 -16.87 8.69
CA PRO A 64 -7.32 -17.12 7.89
C PRO A 64 -7.62 -17.08 6.38
N VAL A 65 -6.59 -16.76 5.60
CA VAL A 65 -6.58 -16.90 4.14
C VAL A 65 -5.76 -18.15 3.80
N SER A 66 -6.30 -19.02 2.94
CA SER A 66 -5.56 -20.17 2.40
C SER A 66 -4.79 -19.76 1.16
N ILE A 67 -3.49 -20.04 1.14
CA ILE A 67 -2.61 -19.79 0.00
C ILE A 67 -1.79 -21.06 -0.26
N ALA A 68 -2.06 -21.74 -1.37
CA ALA A 68 -1.30 -22.90 -1.79
C ALA A 68 0.00 -22.49 -2.51
N VAL A 69 0.91 -23.44 -2.68
CA VAL A 69 2.09 -23.22 -3.53
C VAL A 69 1.63 -23.20 -5.00
N SER A 70 2.12 -22.24 -5.75
CA SER A 70 1.85 -22.04 -7.18
C SER A 70 3.13 -21.59 -7.89
N GLY A 71 3.07 -21.48 -9.23
CA GLY A 71 4.19 -20.94 -10.00
C GLY A 71 4.59 -19.51 -9.60
N PHE A 72 3.68 -18.75 -9.00
CA PHE A 72 3.90 -17.34 -8.64
C PHE A 72 4.53 -17.12 -7.27
N ASN A 73 4.55 -18.14 -6.39
CA ASN A 73 5.07 -18.00 -5.02
C ASN A 73 6.14 -19.04 -4.65
N ARG A 74 6.53 -19.90 -5.60
CA ARG A 74 7.63 -20.86 -5.42
C ARG A 74 9.00 -20.20 -5.29
N PHE A 75 9.17 -18.99 -5.83
CA PHE A 75 10.43 -18.26 -5.85
C PHE A 75 10.34 -17.01 -4.98
N ILE A 76 11.01 -17.04 -3.83
CA ILE A 76 10.96 -15.94 -2.87
C ILE A 76 11.57 -14.63 -3.40
N TRP A 77 12.50 -14.71 -4.35
CA TRP A 77 13.15 -13.54 -4.95
C TRP A 77 12.32 -12.87 -6.06
N LEU A 78 11.26 -13.53 -6.55
CA LEU A 78 10.45 -13.03 -7.65
C LEU A 78 9.81 -11.66 -7.38
N PRO A 79 9.25 -11.37 -6.19
CA PRO A 79 8.72 -10.05 -5.87
C PRO A 79 9.77 -8.95 -6.00
N ALA A 80 10.97 -9.18 -5.44
CA ALA A 80 12.08 -8.24 -5.49
C ALA A 80 12.60 -8.03 -6.93
N LEU A 81 12.64 -9.09 -7.75
CA LEU A 81 13.00 -8.96 -9.16
C LEU A 81 11.98 -8.09 -9.91
N VAL A 82 10.68 -8.34 -9.74
CA VAL A 82 9.64 -7.54 -10.40
C VAL A 82 9.70 -6.08 -9.95
N TRP A 83 9.91 -5.83 -8.66
CA TRP A 83 10.11 -4.48 -8.13
C TRP A 83 11.32 -3.78 -8.76
N PHE A 84 12.48 -4.45 -8.77
CA PHE A 84 13.71 -3.91 -9.37
C PHE A 84 13.55 -3.61 -10.87
N LEU A 85 12.98 -4.55 -11.63
CA LEU A 85 12.72 -4.34 -13.06
C LEU A 85 11.74 -3.18 -13.30
N SER A 86 10.74 -3.02 -12.43
CA SER A 86 9.80 -1.89 -12.52
C SER A 86 10.50 -0.54 -12.32
N ILE A 87 11.49 -0.47 -11.42
CA ILE A 87 12.33 0.71 -11.23
C ILE A 87 13.21 0.96 -12.46
N VAL A 88 13.89 -0.08 -12.96
CA VAL A 88 14.76 0.03 -14.15
C VAL A 88 13.97 0.53 -15.36
N VAL A 89 12.78 -0.02 -15.62
CA VAL A 89 11.93 0.43 -16.73
C VAL A 89 11.52 1.90 -16.57
N GLN A 90 11.18 2.34 -15.36
CA GLN A 90 10.83 3.74 -15.10
C GLN A 90 11.95 4.73 -15.44
N PHE A 91 13.22 4.35 -15.26
CA PHE A 91 14.35 5.20 -15.65
C PHE A 91 14.44 5.49 -17.16
N PHE A 92 13.79 4.67 -18.00
CA PHE A 92 13.77 4.85 -19.46
C PHE A 92 12.48 5.49 -19.98
N LEU A 93 11.52 5.77 -19.11
CA LEU A 93 10.23 6.37 -19.48
C LEU A 93 10.20 7.86 -19.14
N PRO A 94 9.39 8.68 -19.84
CA PRO A 94 9.18 10.07 -19.48
C PRO A 94 8.74 10.22 -18.02
N ASN A 95 9.39 11.09 -17.26
CA ASN A 95 9.10 11.24 -15.84
C ASN A 95 8.16 12.43 -15.59
N ASP A 96 6.87 12.25 -15.92
CA ASP A 96 5.82 13.17 -15.51
C ASP A 96 5.26 12.73 -14.15
N PRO A 97 5.52 13.46 -13.05
CA PRO A 97 5.13 13.03 -11.71
C PRO A 97 3.61 13.12 -11.54
N SER A 98 2.99 12.06 -11.04
CA SER A 98 1.57 12.10 -10.69
C SER A 98 1.29 13.07 -9.55
N VAL A 99 0.04 13.51 -9.38
CA VAL A 99 -0.37 14.38 -8.26
C VAL A 99 0.03 13.79 -6.90
N ASN A 100 -0.09 12.47 -6.76
CA ASN A 100 0.32 11.77 -5.55
C ASN A 100 1.85 11.85 -5.34
N GLN A 101 2.64 11.66 -6.40
CA GLN A 101 4.11 11.80 -6.33
C GLN A 101 4.51 13.23 -5.97
N GLN A 102 3.89 14.25 -6.58
CA GLN A 102 4.15 15.65 -6.26
C GLN A 102 3.83 15.95 -4.79
N THR A 103 2.66 15.52 -4.32
CA THR A 103 2.24 15.70 -2.92
C THR A 103 3.21 15.04 -1.94
N ALA A 104 3.66 13.82 -2.24
CA ALA A 104 4.63 13.10 -1.41
C ALA A 104 6.01 13.79 -1.42
N THR A 105 6.46 14.30 -2.57
CA THR A 105 7.69 15.09 -2.70
C THR A 105 7.62 16.36 -1.86
N ASP A 106 6.57 17.16 -2.03
CA ASP A 106 6.38 18.42 -1.31
C ASP A 106 6.34 18.19 0.20
N LEU A 107 5.59 17.18 0.65
CA LEU A 107 5.52 16.84 2.07
C LEU A 107 6.87 16.36 2.61
N THR A 108 7.65 15.63 1.82
CA THR A 108 8.99 15.16 2.22
C THR A 108 9.97 16.32 2.35
N LEU A 109 9.96 17.27 1.42
CA LEU A 109 10.85 18.44 1.45
C LEU A 109 10.45 19.42 2.56
N THR A 110 9.16 19.63 2.78
CA THR A 110 8.66 20.63 3.75
C THR A 110 8.54 20.08 5.17
N GLN A 111 8.19 18.80 5.33
CA GLN A 111 7.90 18.17 6.62
C GLN A 111 8.52 16.75 6.70
N PRO A 112 9.86 16.60 6.58
CA PRO A 112 10.52 15.30 6.43
C PRO A 112 10.26 14.34 7.59
N LEU A 113 10.22 14.83 8.83
CA LEU A 113 9.91 14.00 10.00
C LEU A 113 8.51 13.37 9.89
N PHE A 114 7.50 14.20 9.59
CA PHE A 114 6.13 13.73 9.43
C PHE A 114 6.00 12.81 8.22
N SER A 115 6.57 13.21 7.07
CA SER A 115 6.55 12.46 5.83
C SER A 115 7.16 11.06 6.00
N PHE A 116 8.25 10.91 6.75
CA PHE A 116 8.85 9.61 7.03
C PHE A 116 7.83 8.65 7.68
N PHE A 117 7.16 9.07 8.76
CA PHE A 117 6.16 8.22 9.40
C PHE A 117 4.95 7.98 8.51
N ALA A 118 4.46 9.01 7.82
CA ALA A 118 3.27 8.90 6.97
C ALA A 118 3.50 7.98 5.76
N THR A 119 4.61 8.17 5.03
CA THR A 119 4.87 7.52 3.74
C THR A 119 5.69 6.23 3.87
N VAL A 120 6.69 6.19 4.75
CA VAL A 120 7.59 5.02 4.86
C VAL A 120 7.02 3.96 5.81
N ILE A 121 6.26 4.37 6.83
CA ILE A 121 5.75 3.47 7.86
C ILE A 121 4.25 3.21 7.69
N PHE A 122 3.41 4.24 7.77
CA PHE A 122 1.97 4.06 7.88
C PHE A 122 1.26 3.80 6.55
N ALA A 123 1.71 4.37 5.43
CA ALA A 123 1.20 4.02 4.11
C ALA A 123 1.36 2.50 3.83
N PRO A 124 2.55 1.88 3.93
CA PRO A 124 2.69 0.43 3.79
C PRO A 124 1.82 -0.37 4.76
N LEU A 125 1.77 -0.01 6.04
CA LEU A 125 0.96 -0.73 7.02
C LEU A 125 -0.52 -0.73 6.65
N THR A 126 -1.06 0.44 6.30
CA THR A 126 -2.49 0.61 6.00
C THR A 126 -2.85 0.06 4.64
N GLU A 127 -2.09 0.38 3.60
CA GLU A 127 -2.37 -0.05 2.23
C GLU A 127 -2.24 -1.57 2.07
N GLU A 128 -1.20 -2.20 2.63
CA GLU A 128 -1.08 -3.66 2.57
C GLU A 128 -2.20 -4.36 3.36
N LEU A 129 -2.59 -3.80 4.51
CA LEU A 129 -3.72 -4.33 5.27
C LEU A 129 -5.01 -4.32 4.43
N ILE A 130 -5.27 -3.26 3.66
CA ILE A 130 -6.51 -3.12 2.89
C ILE A 130 -6.45 -3.90 1.57
N PHE A 131 -5.48 -3.58 0.72
CA PHE A 131 -5.42 -4.05 -0.67
C PHE A 131 -4.92 -5.49 -0.80
N ARG A 132 -4.23 -6.03 0.22
CA ARG A 132 -3.78 -7.44 0.25
C ARG A 132 -4.54 -8.19 1.32
N GLY A 133 -4.46 -7.75 2.58
CA GLY A 133 -5.03 -8.45 3.72
C GLY A 133 -6.55 -8.59 3.66
N MET A 134 -7.27 -7.47 3.70
CA MET A 134 -8.74 -7.42 3.74
C MET A 134 -9.35 -7.86 2.41
N LEU A 135 -8.72 -7.48 1.28
CA LEU A 135 -9.14 -7.95 -0.04
C LEU A 135 -9.05 -9.48 -0.14
N ALA A 136 -7.91 -10.07 0.23
CA ALA A 136 -7.75 -11.53 0.23
C ALA A 136 -8.74 -12.18 1.20
N ARG A 137 -8.83 -11.68 2.43
CA ARG A 137 -9.75 -12.21 3.46
C ARG A 137 -11.20 -12.33 2.98
N TYR A 138 -11.72 -11.33 2.28
CA TYR A 138 -13.14 -11.29 1.93
C TYR A 138 -13.45 -11.77 0.52
N LEU A 139 -12.64 -11.38 -0.46
CA LEU A 139 -12.93 -11.65 -1.88
C LEU A 139 -12.10 -12.81 -2.45
N PHE A 140 -10.91 -13.08 -1.90
CA PHE A 140 -10.03 -14.16 -2.34
C PHE A 140 -9.52 -15.05 -1.18
N PRO A 141 -10.42 -15.60 -0.33
CA PRO A 141 -10.01 -16.32 0.89
C PRO A 141 -9.31 -17.66 0.60
N LYS A 142 -9.42 -18.14 -0.64
CA LYS A 142 -8.82 -19.38 -1.14
C LYS A 142 -8.04 -19.08 -2.41
N GLN A 143 -6.72 -19.14 -2.31
CA GLN A 143 -5.78 -18.98 -3.40
C GLN A 143 -5.10 -20.33 -3.64
N ASP A 144 -5.92 -21.35 -3.93
CA ASP A 144 -5.48 -22.75 -3.95
C ASP A 144 -5.09 -23.22 -5.38
N SER A 145 -5.27 -22.36 -6.38
CA SER A 145 -4.89 -22.59 -7.77
C SER A 145 -4.15 -21.39 -8.37
N SER A 146 -3.31 -21.65 -9.38
CA SER A 146 -2.62 -20.58 -10.13
C SER A 146 -3.59 -19.57 -10.73
N LYS A 147 -4.78 -20.02 -11.19
CA LYS A 147 -5.82 -19.15 -11.74
C LYS A 147 -6.38 -18.20 -10.68
N GLN A 148 -6.76 -18.70 -9.50
CA GLN A 148 -7.26 -17.85 -8.41
C GLN A 148 -6.20 -16.88 -7.89
N THR A 149 -4.95 -17.37 -7.77
CA THR A 149 -3.80 -16.55 -7.36
C THR A 149 -3.58 -15.42 -8.35
N LEU A 150 -3.59 -15.71 -9.66
CA LEU A 150 -3.43 -14.70 -10.70
C LEU A 150 -4.55 -13.65 -10.67
N ILE A 151 -5.82 -14.08 -10.53
CA ILE A 151 -6.95 -13.13 -10.44
C ILE A 151 -6.77 -12.23 -9.21
N PHE A 152 -6.38 -12.78 -8.05
CA PHE A 152 -6.10 -11.98 -6.86
C PHE A 152 -4.98 -10.95 -7.13
N LEU A 153 -3.86 -11.38 -7.73
CA LEU A 153 -2.75 -10.47 -8.05
C LEU A 153 -3.20 -9.34 -8.97
N LEU A 154 -3.93 -9.64 -10.04
CA LEU A 154 -4.40 -8.63 -10.99
C LEU A 154 -5.40 -7.66 -10.35
N VAL A 155 -6.39 -8.16 -9.60
CA VAL A 155 -7.40 -7.31 -8.94
C VAL A 155 -6.78 -6.45 -7.83
N SER A 156 -5.91 -7.02 -6.99
CA SER A 156 -5.21 -6.29 -5.94
C SER A 156 -4.34 -5.17 -6.53
N SER A 157 -3.60 -5.47 -7.60
CA SER A 157 -2.72 -4.50 -8.28
C SER A 157 -3.49 -3.39 -8.98
N ALA A 158 -4.61 -3.72 -9.62
CA ALA A 158 -5.47 -2.72 -10.27
C ALA A 158 -6.11 -1.79 -9.24
N LEU A 159 -6.66 -2.31 -8.13
CA LEU A 159 -7.22 -1.48 -7.07
C LEU A 159 -6.17 -0.58 -6.42
N PHE A 160 -4.97 -1.12 -6.19
CA PHE A 160 -3.82 -0.36 -5.70
C PHE A 160 -3.44 0.75 -6.68
N ALA A 161 -3.35 0.47 -7.98
CA ALA A 161 -3.02 1.49 -8.97
C ALA A 161 -4.08 2.59 -9.05
N LEU A 162 -5.36 2.23 -9.04
CA LEU A 162 -6.46 3.19 -9.16
C LEU A 162 -6.56 4.14 -7.97
N ILE A 163 -6.26 3.68 -6.74
CA ILE A 163 -6.31 4.56 -5.56
C ILE A 163 -5.20 5.63 -5.57
N HIS A 164 -4.15 5.42 -6.37
CA HIS A 164 -3.07 6.39 -6.54
C HIS A 164 -3.39 7.47 -7.58
N PHE A 165 -4.61 7.46 -8.14
CA PHE A 165 -5.13 8.44 -9.11
C PHE A 165 -4.15 8.76 -10.25
N PRO A 166 -3.74 7.75 -11.05
CA PRO A 166 -2.85 8.00 -12.18
C PRO A 166 -3.51 8.93 -13.20
N GLY A 167 -2.76 9.91 -13.70
CA GLY A 167 -3.20 10.86 -14.72
C GLY A 167 -3.17 10.29 -16.15
N ASP A 168 -2.39 9.23 -16.36
CA ASP A 168 -2.24 8.57 -17.66
C ASP A 168 -2.00 7.05 -17.52
N MET A 169 -1.91 6.36 -18.67
CA MET A 169 -1.66 4.92 -18.71
C MET A 169 -0.28 4.54 -18.16
N GLN A 170 0.74 5.38 -18.35
CA GLN A 170 2.09 5.08 -17.89
C GLN A 170 2.13 5.05 -16.36
N GLN A 171 1.59 6.07 -15.70
CA GLN A 171 1.47 6.15 -14.24
C GLN A 171 0.63 4.99 -13.69
N PHE A 172 -0.46 4.61 -14.38
CA PHE A 172 -1.23 3.42 -14.01
C PHE A 172 -0.35 2.17 -13.99
N PHE A 173 0.45 1.93 -15.04
CA PHE A 173 1.32 0.75 -15.11
C PHE A 173 2.48 0.79 -14.11
N VAL A 174 2.96 1.98 -13.73
CA VAL A 174 3.93 2.14 -12.64
C VAL A 174 3.35 1.63 -11.32
N TYR A 175 2.19 2.18 -10.91
CA TYR A 175 1.55 1.76 -9.66
C TYR A 175 1.05 0.31 -9.73
N PHE A 176 0.58 -0.15 -10.89
CA PHE A 176 0.15 -1.53 -11.09
C PHE A 176 1.33 -2.50 -10.92
N SER A 177 2.50 -2.19 -11.47
CA SER A 177 3.68 -3.07 -11.41
C SER A 177 4.23 -3.16 -9.99
N LEU A 178 4.27 -2.03 -9.25
CA LEU A 178 4.54 -2.03 -7.81
C LEU A 178 3.48 -2.85 -7.07
N GLY A 179 2.20 -2.61 -7.38
CA GLY A 179 1.06 -3.32 -6.82
C GLY A 179 1.19 -4.85 -6.95
N PHE A 180 1.64 -5.29 -8.13
CA PHE A 180 1.84 -6.68 -8.49
C PHE A 180 3.02 -7.31 -7.76
N SER A 181 4.17 -6.61 -7.68
CA SER A 181 5.31 -7.03 -6.88
C SER A 181 4.92 -7.24 -5.41
N LEU A 182 4.19 -6.30 -4.81
CA LEU A 182 3.72 -6.39 -3.43
C LEU A 182 2.71 -7.54 -3.24
N GLY A 183 1.85 -7.78 -4.23
CA GLY A 183 0.97 -8.95 -4.26
C GLY A 183 1.74 -10.27 -4.29
N LEU A 184 2.82 -10.35 -5.09
CA LEU A 184 3.72 -11.50 -5.11
C LEU A 184 4.41 -11.71 -3.75
N ALA A 185 4.86 -10.63 -3.10
CA ALA A 185 5.47 -10.68 -1.76
C ALA A 185 4.49 -11.24 -0.73
N TYR A 186 3.23 -10.81 -0.77
CA TYR A 186 2.16 -11.32 0.11
C TYR A 186 1.95 -12.83 -0.03
N ILE A 187 1.82 -13.34 -1.27
CA ILE A 187 1.58 -14.78 -1.49
C ILE A 187 2.81 -15.65 -1.26
N SER A 188 4.02 -15.09 -1.40
CA SER A 188 5.32 -15.79 -1.20
C SER A 188 5.58 -16.15 0.25
N ARG A 189 5.16 -15.32 1.19
CA ARG A 189 5.25 -15.60 2.64
C ARG A 189 3.89 -15.88 3.29
N LYS A 190 2.84 -16.01 2.48
CA LYS A 190 1.45 -16.26 2.90
C LYS A 190 0.99 -15.29 3.99
N GLY A 191 1.38 -14.03 3.87
CA GLY A 191 1.16 -13.04 4.92
C GLY A 191 1.71 -11.66 4.56
N LEU A 192 1.34 -10.68 5.37
CA LEU A 192 1.59 -9.26 5.07
C LEU A 192 3.03 -8.81 5.28
N VAL A 193 3.80 -9.49 6.15
CA VAL A 193 5.13 -8.99 6.58
C VAL A 193 6.04 -8.70 5.40
N TYR A 194 6.18 -9.64 4.46
CA TYR A 194 7.06 -9.42 3.31
C TYR A 194 6.58 -8.30 2.40
N SER A 195 5.27 -8.22 2.18
CA SER A 195 4.66 -7.16 1.37
C SER A 195 4.86 -5.77 2.01
N ILE A 196 4.60 -5.65 3.31
CA ILE A 196 4.82 -4.41 4.09
C ILE A 196 6.29 -4.02 4.04
N SER A 197 7.22 -4.96 4.25
CA SER A 197 8.65 -4.66 4.23
C SER A 197 9.14 -4.20 2.86
N LEU A 198 8.68 -4.83 1.77
CA LEU A 198 9.07 -4.44 0.42
C LEU A 198 8.48 -3.07 0.03
N HIS A 199 7.23 -2.80 0.45
CA HIS A 199 6.60 -1.49 0.24
C HIS A 199 7.29 -0.40 1.06
N ALA A 200 7.57 -0.64 2.34
CA ALA A 200 8.34 0.29 3.16
C ALA A 200 9.73 0.55 2.60
N LEU A 201 10.41 -0.47 2.06
CA LEU A 201 11.69 -0.30 1.37
C LEU A 201 11.56 0.57 0.13
N ASN A 202 10.55 0.34 -0.71
CA ASN A 202 10.26 1.19 -1.88
C ASN A 202 10.10 2.66 -1.48
N ASN A 203 9.28 2.91 -0.44
CA ASN A 203 8.99 4.26 0.01
C ASN A 203 10.21 4.90 0.69
N LEU A 204 11.01 4.12 1.42
CA LEU A 204 12.28 4.59 2.00
C LEU A 204 13.27 5.01 0.91
N VAL A 205 13.43 4.22 -0.15
CA VAL A 205 14.30 4.57 -1.29
C VAL A 205 13.82 5.87 -1.93
N SER A 206 12.53 6.00 -2.23
CA SER A 206 11.94 7.22 -2.78
C SER A 206 12.15 8.44 -1.86
N PHE A 207 11.87 8.29 -0.56
CA PHE A 207 12.07 9.32 0.45
C PHE A 207 13.52 9.80 0.51
N LEU A 208 14.49 8.87 0.53
CA LEU A 208 15.92 9.21 0.55
C LEU A 208 16.36 9.89 -0.75
N MET A 209 15.86 9.43 -1.90
CA MET A 209 16.14 10.10 -3.18
C MET A 209 15.65 11.54 -3.17
N ILE A 210 14.44 11.79 -2.67
CA ILE A 210 13.87 13.15 -2.59
C ILE A 210 14.70 14.06 -1.67
N LEU A 211 15.18 13.56 -0.53
CA LEU A 211 16.01 14.36 0.39
C LEU A 211 17.44 14.65 -0.12
N MET A 212 17.89 13.90 -1.13
CA MET A 212 19.21 14.09 -1.76
C MET A 212 19.16 14.96 -3.02
N LEU A 213 17.97 15.40 -3.44
CA LEU A 213 17.79 16.40 -4.51
C LEU A 213 18.14 17.80 -4.01
#